data_AF-A0A6U0QQM4-F1
#
_entry.id   AF-A0A6U0QQM4-F1
#
_cell.length_a   1.000
_cell.length_b   1.000
_cell.length_c   1.000
_cell.angle_alpha   90.00
_cell.angle_beta   90.00
_cell.angle_gamma   90.00
#
_symmetry.space_group_name_H-M   'P 1'
#
loop_
_entity.id
_entity.type
_entity.pdbx_description
1 polymer ?
#
loop_
_entity_poly.entity_id
_entity_poly.type
_entity_poly.pdbx_seq_one_letter_code
_entity_poly.pdbx_strand_id
1 'polypeptide(L)'
;MITDFFALYIGKFEFQNFIDQLNSVQPGLGVMLLMQVWIPRLQTDVPIRIDAKIQVVGLTKVLCDTRVLMSDPNGQQIWSKALEAVVKVVTSPNTKFGALDEDSDIPAEIGYDATFSRLYFATRPPLDPFSEICDPTMFLAKSLHTLCSSNPGKFPSLIQQGLQSDPKLSAGFENIFQRAGLNIM
;
A
#
# COMPACT_ATOMS: atom_id res chain seq x y z
N MET A 1 9.90 -2.40 -7.32
CA MET A 1 8.85 -2.69 -8.33
C MET A 1 8.22 -1.39 -8.86
N ILE A 2 7.60 -1.38 -10.06
CA ILE A 2 6.95 -0.16 -10.59
C ILE A 2 5.83 0.36 -9.68
N THR A 3 5.13 -0.53 -8.98
CA THR A 3 4.10 -0.16 -8.00
C THR A 3 4.69 0.51 -6.76
N ASP A 4 5.95 0.27 -6.42
CA ASP A 4 6.62 0.97 -5.30
C ASP A 4 6.86 2.42 -5.68
N PHE A 5 7.16 2.69 -6.96
CA PHE A 5 7.22 4.05 -7.45
C PHE A 5 5.85 4.75 -7.35
N PHE A 6 4.75 4.10 -7.76
CA PHE A 6 3.40 4.68 -7.61
C PHE A 6 3.08 4.99 -6.15
N ALA A 7 3.28 4.01 -5.27
CA ALA A 7 3.03 4.12 -3.85
C ALA A 7 3.89 5.21 -3.18
N LEU A 8 5.18 5.26 -3.52
CA LEU A 8 6.12 6.26 -3.03
C LEU A 8 5.73 7.66 -3.50
N TYR A 9 5.42 7.81 -4.79
CA TYR A 9 5.03 9.10 -5.38
C TYR A 9 3.78 9.63 -4.68
N ILE A 10 2.73 8.82 -4.58
CA ILE A 10 1.47 9.22 -3.93
C ILE A 10 1.67 9.51 -2.45
N GLY A 11 2.49 8.70 -1.77
CA GLY A 11 2.82 8.92 -0.37
C GLY A 11 3.52 10.26 -0.11
N LYS A 12 4.28 10.79 -1.08
CA LYS A 12 5.04 12.05 -0.96
C LYS A 12 4.40 13.26 -1.62
N PHE A 13 3.62 13.07 -2.68
CA PHE A 13 3.13 14.14 -3.56
C PHE A 13 1.62 14.11 -3.81
N GLU A 14 0.86 13.37 -2.99
CA GLU A 14 -0.61 13.25 -3.06
C GLU A 14 -1.14 12.42 -4.23
N PHE A 15 -2.35 11.90 -4.07
CA PHE A 15 -2.98 11.03 -5.07
C PHE A 15 -3.57 11.83 -6.24
N GLN A 16 -4.21 12.97 -5.97
CA GLN A 16 -4.73 13.83 -7.02
C GLN A 16 -3.66 14.25 -8.03
N ASN A 17 -2.50 14.71 -7.55
CA ASN A 17 -1.39 15.11 -8.43
C ASN A 17 -0.86 13.92 -9.26
N PHE A 18 -0.79 12.72 -8.68
CA PHE A 18 -0.43 11.51 -9.45
C PHE A 18 -1.42 11.24 -10.60
N ILE A 19 -2.72 11.34 -10.32
CA ILE A 19 -3.78 11.17 -11.33
C ILE A 19 -3.67 12.24 -12.42
N ASP A 20 -3.48 13.51 -12.05
CA ASP A 20 -3.44 14.63 -12.97
C ASP A 20 -2.23 14.54 -13.92
N GLN A 21 -1.05 14.22 -13.39
CA GLN A 21 0.17 14.04 -14.20
C GLN A 21 -0.01 12.92 -15.23
N LEU A 22 -0.56 11.77 -14.83
CA LEU A 22 -0.79 10.66 -15.75
C LEU A 22 -1.88 10.96 -16.77
N ASN A 23 -2.96 11.64 -16.36
CA ASN A 23 -4.03 12.03 -17.26
C ASN A 23 -3.60 13.08 -18.28
N SER A 24 -2.58 13.90 -17.97
CA SER A 24 -1.99 14.83 -18.94
C SER A 24 -1.26 14.11 -20.09
N VAL A 25 -0.77 12.89 -19.85
CA VAL A 25 -0.18 12.04 -20.89
C VAL A 25 -1.30 11.36 -21.68
N GLN A 26 -2.24 10.73 -20.98
CA GLN A 26 -3.40 10.08 -21.58
C GLN A 26 -4.58 10.10 -20.60
N PRO A 27 -5.76 10.62 -20.99
CA PRO A 27 -6.95 10.61 -20.13
C PRO A 27 -7.30 9.19 -19.66
N GLY A 28 -7.50 9.03 -18.36
CA GLY A 28 -7.86 7.75 -17.73
C GLY A 28 -6.67 6.85 -17.40
N LEU A 29 -5.43 7.22 -17.76
CA LEU A 29 -4.24 6.42 -17.52
C LEU A 29 -4.03 6.15 -16.02
N GLY A 30 -4.22 7.15 -15.15
CA GLY A 30 -4.02 6.97 -13.71
C GLY A 30 -4.94 5.91 -13.10
N VAL A 31 -6.22 5.97 -13.47
CA VAL A 31 -7.25 5.01 -13.04
C VAL A 31 -6.97 3.62 -13.63
N MET A 32 -6.54 3.55 -14.90
CA MET A 32 -6.18 2.29 -15.55
C MET A 32 -4.98 1.63 -14.87
N LEU A 33 -3.94 2.39 -14.50
CA LEU A 33 -2.77 1.84 -13.80
C LEU A 33 -3.12 1.31 -12.41
N LEU A 34 -4.01 1.98 -11.67
CA LEU A 34 -4.51 1.44 -10.40
C LEU A 34 -5.18 0.08 -10.60
N MET A 35 -6.10 0.00 -11.56
CA MET A 35 -6.96 -1.18 -11.76
C MET A 35 -6.29 -2.36 -12.44
N GLN A 36 -5.44 -2.10 -13.44
CA GLN A 36 -4.88 -3.15 -14.29
C GLN A 36 -3.44 -3.51 -13.92
N VAL A 37 -2.74 -2.64 -13.19
CA VAL A 37 -1.33 -2.85 -12.84
C VAL A 37 -1.15 -2.98 -11.34
N TRP A 38 -1.52 -1.96 -10.58
CA TRP A 38 -1.13 -1.90 -9.18
C TRP A 38 -1.91 -2.89 -8.30
N ILE A 39 -3.25 -2.84 -8.32
CA ILE A 39 -4.10 -3.73 -7.52
C ILE A 39 -3.86 -5.21 -7.90
N PRO A 40 -3.90 -5.62 -9.18
CA PRO A 40 -3.67 -7.02 -9.55
C PRO A 40 -2.29 -7.51 -9.13
N ARG A 41 -1.27 -6.66 -9.22
CA ARG A 41 0.09 -7.05 -8.84
C ARG A 41 0.19 -7.36 -7.35
N LEU A 42 -0.41 -6.56 -6.48
CA LEU A 42 -0.45 -6.82 -5.03
C LEU A 42 -1.26 -8.07 -4.67
N GLN A 43 -2.19 -8.48 -5.53
CA GLN A 43 -2.92 -9.73 -5.35
C GLN A 43 -2.05 -10.95 -5.66
N THR A 44 -1.16 -10.86 -6.65
CA THR A 44 -0.25 -11.94 -7.06
C THR A 44 1.02 -12.01 -6.20
N ASP A 45 1.58 -10.86 -5.84
CA ASP A 45 2.90 -10.73 -5.23
C ASP A 45 2.79 -9.81 -4.01
N VAL A 46 2.76 -10.44 -2.83
CA VAL A 46 2.58 -9.70 -1.57
C VAL A 46 3.93 -9.11 -1.15
N PRO A 47 4.05 -7.78 -1.07
CA PRO A 47 5.30 -7.12 -0.73
C PRO A 47 5.71 -7.43 0.71
N ILE A 48 7.02 -7.37 0.98
CA ILE A 48 7.61 -7.59 2.31
C ILE A 48 8.49 -6.40 2.71
N ARG A 49 8.87 -6.32 3.99
CA ARG A 49 9.86 -5.35 4.50
C ARG A 49 9.46 -3.91 4.19
N ILE A 50 10.40 -3.16 3.62
CA ILE A 50 10.21 -1.75 3.30
C ILE A 50 9.20 -1.54 2.17
N ASP A 51 9.15 -2.46 1.21
CA ASP A 51 8.19 -2.39 0.10
C ASP A 51 6.77 -2.53 0.64
N ALA A 52 6.53 -3.42 1.61
CA ALA A 52 5.22 -3.53 2.26
C ALA A 52 4.79 -2.21 2.92
N LYS A 53 5.72 -1.54 3.62
CA LYS A 53 5.46 -0.24 4.22
C LYS A 53 5.11 0.81 3.17
N ILE A 54 5.88 0.88 2.09
CA ILE A 54 5.64 1.81 0.97
C ILE A 54 4.24 1.58 0.38
N GLN A 55 3.89 0.32 0.11
CA GLN A 55 2.60 -0.07 -0.46
C GLN A 55 1.42 0.29 0.47
N VAL A 56 1.53 0.00 1.76
CA VAL A 56 0.49 0.32 2.74
C VAL A 56 0.29 1.83 2.86
N VAL A 57 1.37 2.61 2.94
CA VAL A 57 1.28 4.07 3.03
C VAL A 57 0.67 4.67 1.75
N GLY A 58 1.13 4.22 0.58
CA GLY A 58 0.61 4.66 -0.71
C GLY A 58 -0.88 4.37 -0.87
N LEU A 59 -1.31 3.13 -0.64
CA LEU A 59 -2.73 2.76 -0.72
C LEU A 59 -3.59 3.47 0.33
N THR A 60 -3.07 3.68 1.55
CA THR A 60 -3.80 4.45 2.58
C THR A 60 -4.09 5.86 2.07
N LYS A 61 -3.11 6.51 1.43
CA LYS A 61 -3.30 7.85 0.84
C LYS A 61 -4.30 7.83 -0.32
N VAL A 62 -4.25 6.82 -1.20
CA VAL A 62 -5.28 6.62 -2.25
C VAL A 62 -6.67 6.50 -1.65
N LEU A 63 -6.82 5.71 -0.58
CA LEU A 63 -8.11 5.49 0.09
C LEU A 63 -8.64 6.75 0.78
N CYS A 64 -7.77 7.65 1.22
CA CYS A 64 -8.17 8.89 1.91
C CYS A 64 -8.41 10.08 0.97
N ASP A 65 -7.77 10.10 -0.19
CA ASP A 65 -7.97 11.15 -1.21
C ASP A 65 -9.09 10.72 -2.18
N THR A 66 -10.31 10.68 -1.63
CA THR A 66 -11.45 9.97 -2.25
C THR A 66 -12.11 10.72 -3.40
N ARG A 67 -11.65 11.91 -3.79
CA ARG A 67 -12.40 12.78 -4.73
C ARG A 67 -12.58 12.12 -6.10
N VAL A 68 -11.49 11.65 -6.70
CA VAL A 68 -11.51 10.97 -8.00
C VAL A 68 -12.29 9.67 -7.92
N LEU A 69 -12.06 8.87 -6.87
CA LEU A 69 -12.65 7.54 -6.74
C LEU A 69 -14.14 7.56 -6.37
N MET A 70 -14.63 8.59 -5.69
CA MET A 70 -16.05 8.66 -5.30
C MET A 70 -16.95 9.30 -6.35
N SER A 71 -16.38 9.76 -7.47
CA SER A 71 -17.12 10.50 -8.50
C SER A 71 -18.13 9.62 -9.27
N ASP A 72 -17.85 8.33 -9.42
CA ASP A 72 -18.69 7.40 -10.18
C ASP A 72 -18.64 5.96 -9.60
N PRO A 73 -19.59 5.08 -9.99
CA PRO A 73 -19.63 3.70 -9.48
C PRO A 73 -18.39 2.86 -9.80
N ASN A 74 -17.72 3.11 -10.94
CA ASN A 74 -16.50 2.39 -11.28
C ASN A 74 -15.39 2.80 -10.32
N GLY A 75 -15.17 4.09 -10.08
CA GLY A 75 -14.22 4.59 -9.08
C GLY A 75 -14.46 4.02 -7.68
N GLN A 76 -15.72 3.87 -7.27
CA GLN A 76 -16.09 3.27 -5.99
C GLN A 76 -15.67 1.79 -5.91
N GLN A 77 -15.78 1.04 -7.01
CA GLN A 77 -15.26 -0.33 -7.07
C GLN A 77 -13.74 -0.37 -6.94
N ILE A 78 -13.02 0.56 -7.56
CA ILE A 78 -11.56 0.68 -7.41
C ILE A 78 -11.18 0.92 -5.96
N TRP A 79 -11.92 1.80 -5.26
CA TRP A 79 -11.71 2.07 -3.85
C TRP A 79 -11.88 0.79 -3.01
N SER A 80 -12.97 0.03 -3.24
CA SER A 80 -13.21 -1.25 -2.56
C SER A 80 -12.09 -2.25 -2.84
N LYS A 81 -11.56 -2.29 -4.07
CA LYS A 81 -10.44 -3.16 -4.46
C LYS A 81 -9.09 -2.72 -3.89
N ALA A 82 -8.85 -1.42 -3.76
CA ALA A 82 -7.68 -0.88 -3.08
C ALA A 82 -7.71 -1.22 -1.59
N LEU A 83 -8.90 -1.17 -0.96
CA LEU A 83 -9.09 -1.59 0.42
C LEU A 83 -8.79 -3.09 0.59
N GLU A 84 -9.35 -3.94 -0.27
CA GLU A 84 -9.07 -5.37 -0.30
C GLU A 84 -7.56 -5.64 -0.37
N ALA A 85 -6.87 -4.96 -1.29
CA ALA A 85 -5.43 -5.10 -1.49
C ALA A 85 -4.63 -4.67 -0.26
N VAL A 86 -4.91 -3.49 0.32
CA VAL A 86 -4.14 -3.02 1.48
C VAL A 86 -4.37 -3.91 2.69
N VAL A 87 -5.61 -4.35 2.95
CA VAL A 87 -5.94 -5.25 4.05
C VAL A 87 -5.20 -6.57 3.88
N LYS A 88 -5.22 -7.15 2.67
CA LYS A 88 -4.47 -8.37 2.38
C LYS A 88 -2.97 -8.24 2.68
N VAL A 89 -2.36 -7.10 2.35
CA VAL A 89 -0.94 -6.84 2.66
C VAL A 89 -0.72 -6.78 4.17
N VAL A 90 -1.51 -6.02 4.93
CA VAL A 90 -1.32 -5.87 6.38
C VAL A 90 -1.69 -7.12 7.20
N THR A 91 -2.60 -7.96 6.71
CA THR A 91 -3.02 -9.20 7.40
C THR A 91 -2.21 -10.42 6.97
N SER A 92 -1.37 -10.30 5.94
CA SER A 92 -0.54 -11.41 5.48
C SER A 92 0.50 -11.78 6.55
N PRO A 93 0.62 -13.07 6.92
CA PRO A 93 1.58 -13.52 7.93
C PRO A 93 3.04 -13.33 7.47
N ASN A 94 3.27 -13.22 6.16
CA ASN A 94 4.58 -13.03 5.56
C ASN A 94 5.01 -11.54 5.57
N THR A 95 4.07 -10.63 5.84
CA THR A 95 4.36 -9.20 5.88
C THR A 95 5.10 -8.85 7.17
N LYS A 96 6.36 -8.46 7.03
CA LYS A 96 7.16 -7.86 8.09
C LYS A 96 7.42 -6.40 7.73
N PHE A 97 7.05 -5.45 8.59
CA PHE A 97 7.36 -4.04 8.39
C PHE A 97 8.71 -3.75 9.06
N GLY A 98 9.75 -3.45 8.29
CA GLY A 98 11.08 -3.20 8.85
C GLY A 98 12.17 -3.10 7.78
N ALA A 99 13.24 -2.38 8.12
CA ALA A 99 14.43 -2.29 7.30
C ALA A 99 15.37 -3.47 7.59
N LEU A 100 15.80 -4.12 6.51
CA LEU A 100 16.92 -5.07 6.37
C LEU A 100 16.84 -6.46 7.00
N ASP A 101 17.33 -7.41 6.20
CA ASP A 101 17.84 -8.70 6.62
C ASP A 101 19.06 -8.48 7.53
N GLU A 102 19.02 -9.02 8.75
CA GLU A 102 20.25 -9.27 9.52
C GLU A 102 20.99 -10.51 9.02
N ASP A 103 20.46 -11.25 8.03
CA ASP A 103 21.06 -12.51 7.56
C ASP A 103 21.18 -12.54 6.04
N SER A 104 22.39 -12.31 5.56
CA SER A 104 22.90 -13.01 4.37
C SER A 104 24.43 -12.99 4.41
N ASP A 105 24.98 -13.76 5.35
CA ASP A 105 26.35 -14.28 5.26
C ASP A 105 26.44 -15.21 4.03
N ILE A 106 26.52 -14.62 2.84
CA ILE A 106 26.88 -15.36 1.62
C ILE A 106 28.39 -15.19 1.45
N PRO A 107 29.20 -16.25 1.61
CA PRO A 107 30.62 -16.19 1.29
C PRO A 107 30.75 -15.85 -0.19
N ALA A 108 31.53 -14.82 -0.51
CA ALA A 108 31.82 -14.46 -1.89
C ALA A 108 32.56 -15.63 -2.57
N GLU A 109 31.87 -16.38 -3.43
CA GLU A 109 32.52 -17.30 -4.35
C GLU A 109 33.34 -16.48 -5.35
N ILE A 110 34.67 -16.64 -5.29
CA ILE A 110 35.62 -15.99 -6.19
C ILE A 110 35.61 -16.76 -7.52
N GLY A 111 34.62 -16.47 -8.36
CA GLY A 111 34.58 -16.86 -9.76
C GLY A 111 35.00 -15.70 -10.66
N TYR A 112 35.73 -15.97 -11.74
CA TYR A 112 36.04 -14.98 -12.77
C TYR A 112 34.74 -14.66 -13.54
N ASP A 113 33.97 -13.71 -13.00
CA ASP A 113 32.75 -13.20 -13.60
C ASP A 113 32.87 -11.68 -13.70
N ALA A 114 32.29 -11.08 -14.74
CA ALA A 114 32.32 -9.64 -14.98
C ALA A 114 31.30 -8.92 -14.08
N THR A 115 31.33 -9.24 -12.79
CA THR A 115 30.30 -8.85 -11.82
C THR A 115 30.76 -7.67 -10.96
N PHE A 116 29.83 -6.75 -10.75
CA PHE A 116 30.01 -5.60 -9.87
C PHE A 116 30.35 -6.07 -8.44
N SER A 117 31.55 -5.76 -7.96
CA SER A 117 31.94 -6.01 -6.56
C SER A 117 31.34 -4.94 -5.66
N ARG A 118 30.24 -5.28 -4.97
CA ARG A 118 29.65 -4.40 -3.96
C ARG A 118 30.60 -4.31 -2.76
N LEU A 119 31.06 -3.10 -2.44
CA LEU A 119 31.83 -2.86 -1.23
C LEU A 119 30.92 -3.04 -0.01
N TYR A 120 31.04 -4.19 0.66
CA TYR A 120 30.19 -4.58 1.78
C TYR A 120 30.13 -3.49 2.85
N PHE A 121 31.28 -3.00 3.30
CA PHE A 121 31.37 -1.95 4.33
C PHE A 121 31.01 -0.54 3.86
N ALA A 122 30.88 -0.30 2.55
CA ALA A 122 30.41 0.99 2.00
C ALA A 122 28.92 0.96 1.65
N THR A 123 28.23 -0.16 1.91
CA THR A 123 26.82 -0.30 1.64
C THR A 123 26.01 0.55 2.61
N ARG A 124 25.26 1.51 2.08
CA ARG A 124 24.30 2.29 2.86
C ARG A 124 23.05 1.44 3.10
N PRO A 125 22.47 1.46 4.31
CA PRO A 125 21.19 0.83 4.54
C PRO A 125 20.13 1.46 3.63
N PRO A 126 19.15 0.68 3.13
CA PRO A 126 18.00 1.21 2.43
C PRO A 126 17.34 2.30 3.25
N LEU A 127 17.15 3.47 2.64
CA LEU A 127 16.48 4.59 3.28
C LEU A 127 14.99 4.26 3.37
N ASP A 128 14.42 4.37 4.57
CA ASP A 128 12.98 4.33 4.75
C ASP A 128 12.37 5.67 4.31
N PRO A 129 11.62 5.71 3.18
CA PRO A 129 11.08 6.96 2.70
C PRO A 129 9.99 7.52 3.62
N PHE A 130 9.39 6.71 4.49
CA PHE A 130 8.31 7.11 5.40
C PHE A 130 8.72 6.89 6.86
N SER A 131 9.94 7.27 7.21
CA SER A 131 10.49 7.14 8.57
C SER A 131 9.61 7.77 9.67
N GLU A 132 8.81 8.78 9.32
CA GLU A 132 7.83 9.43 10.17
C GLU A 132 6.63 8.53 10.55
N ILE A 133 6.39 7.45 9.80
CA ILE A 133 5.31 6.48 10.03
C ILE A 133 5.87 5.23 10.72
N CYS A 134 5.79 5.16 12.05
CA CYS A 134 6.33 4.03 12.81
C CYS A 134 5.58 2.72 12.55
N ASP A 135 4.24 2.73 12.57
CA ASP A 135 3.39 1.56 12.35
C ASP A 135 2.44 1.81 11.17
N PRO A 136 2.71 1.22 9.99
CA PRO A 136 1.87 1.38 8.80
C PRO A 136 0.44 0.88 8.98
N THR A 137 0.24 -0.17 9.78
CA THR A 137 -1.07 -0.74 10.07
C THR A 137 -1.89 0.21 10.94
N MET A 138 -1.26 0.81 11.95
CA MET A 138 -1.91 1.83 12.78
C MET A 138 -2.20 3.11 11.98
N PHE A 139 -1.30 3.49 11.07
CA PHE A 139 -1.51 4.61 10.16
C PHE A 139 -2.74 4.40 9.26
N LEU A 140 -2.89 3.20 8.67
CA LEU A 140 -4.07 2.82 7.90
C LEU A 140 -5.35 2.95 8.74
N ALA A 141 -5.37 2.33 9.93
CA ALA A 141 -6.55 2.31 10.81
C ALA A 141 -7.01 3.73 11.18
N LYS A 142 -6.08 4.57 11.65
CA LYS A 142 -6.37 5.96 12.05
C LYS A 142 -6.84 6.82 10.88
N SER A 143 -6.22 6.65 9.71
CA SER A 143 -6.57 7.43 8.51
C SER A 143 -7.96 7.06 8.00
N LEU A 144 -8.28 5.76 7.93
CA LEU A 144 -9.60 5.29 7.54
C LEU A 144 -10.69 5.67 8.54
N HIS A 145 -10.42 5.58 9.84
CA HIS A 145 -11.36 6.03 10.88
C HIS A 145 -11.69 7.52 10.69
N THR A 146 -10.68 8.37 10.54
CA THR A 146 -10.85 9.81 10.30
C THR A 146 -11.69 10.09 9.05
N LEU A 147 -11.42 9.36 7.96
CA LEU A 147 -12.18 9.48 6.71
C LEU A 147 -13.66 9.11 6.91
N CYS A 148 -13.94 7.98 7.57
CA CYS A 148 -15.28 7.47 7.82
C CYS A 148 -16.07 8.41 8.75
N SER A 149 -15.46 8.88 9.83
CA SER A 149 -16.08 9.82 10.77
C SER A 149 -16.40 11.17 10.12
N SER A 150 -15.58 11.61 9.17
CA SER A 150 -15.81 12.85 8.41
C SER A 150 -16.91 12.71 7.35
N ASN A 151 -17.30 11.48 6.99
CA ASN A 151 -18.28 11.18 5.94
C ASN A 151 -19.23 10.04 6.36
N PRO A 152 -20.09 10.27 7.36
CA PRO A 152 -21.00 9.23 7.85
C PRO A 152 -21.89 8.64 6.73
N GLY A 153 -22.05 7.32 6.73
CA GLY A 153 -22.97 6.60 5.82
C GLY A 153 -22.45 6.33 4.40
N LYS A 154 -21.31 6.88 3.97
CA LYS A 154 -20.80 6.70 2.60
C LYS A 154 -19.93 5.44 2.41
N PHE A 155 -19.07 5.14 3.37
CA PHE A 155 -18.09 4.06 3.28
C PHE A 155 -18.52 2.66 3.74
N PRO A 156 -19.57 2.43 4.57
CA PRO A 156 -19.85 1.08 5.07
C PRO A 156 -20.13 0.06 3.95
N SER A 157 -20.89 0.45 2.92
CA SER A 157 -21.20 -0.42 1.78
C SER A 157 -19.96 -0.75 0.94
N LEU A 158 -19.06 0.21 0.76
CA LEU A 158 -17.81 0.04 0.01
C LEU A 158 -16.83 -0.88 0.76
N ILE A 159 -16.74 -0.71 2.08
CA ILE A 159 -15.93 -1.58 2.95
C ILE A 159 -16.45 -3.02 2.84
N GLN A 160 -17.76 -3.22 2.97
CA GLN A 160 -18.37 -4.54 2.81
C GLN A 160 -18.08 -5.13 1.43
N GLN A 161 -18.19 -4.34 0.37
CA GLN A 161 -17.90 -4.79 -1.00
C GLN A 161 -16.43 -5.18 -1.20
N GLY A 162 -15.48 -4.47 -0.56
CA GLY A 162 -14.06 -4.78 -0.65
C GLY A 162 -13.68 -6.04 0.12
N LEU A 163 -14.30 -6.28 1.28
CA LEU A 163 -13.95 -7.37 2.19
C LEU A 163 -14.79 -8.64 2.02
N GLN A 164 -15.83 -8.61 1.17
CA GLN A 164 -16.70 -9.77 0.91
C GLN A 164 -15.98 -10.97 0.26
N SER A 165 -14.80 -10.76 -0.34
CA SER A 165 -14.10 -11.80 -1.10
C SER A 165 -13.51 -12.89 -0.21
N ASP A 166 -13.12 -12.57 1.04
CA ASP A 166 -12.53 -13.52 1.98
C ASP A 166 -12.91 -13.15 3.44
N PRO A 167 -13.58 -14.04 4.19
CA PRO A 167 -13.88 -13.85 5.61
C PRO A 167 -12.66 -13.51 6.47
N LYS A 168 -11.46 -14.00 6.10
CA LYS A 168 -10.22 -13.70 6.83
C LYS A 168 -9.83 -12.23 6.72
N LEU A 169 -10.12 -11.59 5.59
CA LEU A 169 -9.84 -10.16 5.40
C LEU A 169 -10.79 -9.31 6.25
N SER A 170 -12.06 -9.71 6.36
CA SER A 170 -13.02 -9.05 7.26
C SER A 170 -12.58 -9.15 8.73
N ALA A 171 -12.24 -10.36 9.20
CA ALA A 171 -11.74 -10.56 10.56
C ALA A 171 -10.40 -9.84 10.82
N GLY A 172 -9.50 -9.83 9.84
CA GLY A 172 -8.23 -9.11 9.92
C GLY A 172 -8.43 -7.60 9.98
N PHE A 173 -9.34 -7.05 9.19
CA PHE A 173 -9.73 -5.65 9.24
C PHE A 173 -10.30 -5.26 10.61
N GLU A 174 -11.21 -6.05 11.16
CA GLU A 174 -11.73 -5.83 12.52
C GLU A 174 -10.62 -5.85 13.57
N ASN A 175 -9.70 -6.82 13.49
CA ASN A 175 -8.57 -6.90 14.41
C ASN A 175 -7.66 -5.67 14.35
N ILE A 176 -7.43 -5.10 13.16
CA ILE A 176 -6.64 -3.88 12.96
C ILE A 176 -7.25 -2.71 13.72
N PHE A 177 -8.57 -2.53 13.64
CA PHE A 177 -9.27 -1.43 14.33
C PHE A 177 -9.32 -1.66 15.85
N GLN A 178 -9.57 -2.90 16.29
CA GLN A 178 -9.52 -3.26 17.71
C GLN A 178 -8.14 -2.98 18.32
N ARG A 179 -7.06 -3.36 17.64
CA ARG A 179 -5.68 -3.09 18.09
C ARG A 179 -5.36 -1.60 18.14
N ALA A 180 -5.97 -0.80 17.27
CA ALA A 180 -5.84 0.65 17.28
C ALA A 180 -6.70 1.32 18.37
N GLY A 181 -7.56 0.59 19.08
CA GLY A 181 -8.52 1.13 20.04
C GLY A 181 -9.62 1.97 19.37
N LEU A 182 -9.92 1.69 18.10
CA LEU A 182 -10.90 2.41 17.30
C LEU A 182 -12.12 1.52 17.04
N ASN A 183 -13.30 2.11 17.06
CA ASN A 183 -14.51 1.43 16.60
C ASN A 183 -14.64 1.58 15.09
N ILE A 184 -15.02 0.48 14.42
CA ILE A 184 -15.49 0.52 13.03
C ILE A 184 -16.92 1.05 13.09
N MET A 185 -17.06 2.35 12.86
CA MET A 185 -18.33 3.09 12.84
C MET A 185 -19.17 2.99 14.12
#